data_AF-A0A9Q1HDN0-F1
#
_entry.id   AF-A0A9Q1HDN0-F1
#
_cell.length_a   1.000
_cell.length_b   1.000
_cell.length_c   1.000
_cell.angle_alpha   90.00
_cell.angle_beta   90.00
_cell.angle_gamma   90.00
#
_symmetry.space_group_name_H-M   'P 1'
#
loop_
_entity.id
_entity.type
_entity.pdbx_description
1 polymer ?
#
loop_
_entity_poly.entity_id
_entity_poly.type
_entity_poly.pdbx_seq_one_letter_code
_entity_poly.pdbx_strand_id
1 'polypeptide(L)'
;MQRWRKHGPYLQVLAKGSPKQRQGIISGASKDLIHCLCEGAVNTLKGNVPLNRLQKKKLRKHRNTLRTLANRRVSIPSKRKLLLQRGGSLLTALLPPLLGVLGSVLFKSR
;
A
#
# COMPACT_ATOMS: atom_id res chain seq x y z
N MET A 1 -13.66 1.91 -2.23
CA MET A 1 -13.14 0.65 -2.81
C MET A 1 -12.95 0.63 -4.34
N GLN A 2 -13.61 1.47 -5.16
CA GLN A 2 -13.50 1.36 -6.65
C GLN A 2 -12.08 1.59 -7.22
N ARG A 3 -11.27 2.46 -6.61
CA ARG A 3 -9.88 2.75 -7.04
C ARG A 3 -8.96 1.53 -7.06
N TRP A 4 -9.18 0.60 -6.15
CA TRP A 4 -8.33 -0.57 -6.00
C TRP A 4 -8.50 -1.59 -7.12
N ARG A 5 -9.72 -1.69 -7.68
CA ARG A 5 -9.98 -2.54 -8.85
C ARG A 5 -9.23 -2.02 -10.08
N LYS A 6 -9.21 -0.68 -10.27
CA LYS A 6 -8.50 -0.01 -11.39
C LYS A 6 -6.97 -0.13 -11.28
N HIS A 7 -6.42 -0.13 -10.07
CA HIS A 7 -4.96 -0.21 -9.86
C HIS A 7 -4.43 -1.61 -9.52
N GLY A 8 -5.27 -2.65 -9.62
CA GLY A 8 -4.90 -4.03 -9.29
C GLY A 8 -3.58 -4.50 -9.92
N PRO A 9 -3.35 -4.32 -11.24
CA PRO A 9 -2.09 -4.71 -11.88
C PRO A 9 -0.88 -3.98 -11.30
N TYR A 10 -0.97 -2.66 -11.09
CA TYR A 10 0.11 -1.88 -10.49
C TYR A 10 0.43 -2.34 -9.06
N LEU A 11 -0.59 -2.68 -8.26
CA LEU A 11 -0.41 -3.18 -6.89
C LEU A 11 0.26 -4.57 -6.87
N GLN A 12 -0.05 -5.45 -7.83
CA GLN A 12 0.63 -6.73 -7.97
C GLN A 12 2.11 -6.56 -8.35
N VAL A 13 2.40 -5.69 -9.32
CA VAL A 13 3.78 -5.40 -9.73
C VAL A 13 4.54 -4.74 -8.58
N LEU A 14 3.94 -3.83 -7.82
CA LEU A 14 4.57 -3.23 -6.65
C LEU A 14 4.85 -4.26 -5.54
N ALA A 15 4.00 -5.28 -5.38
CA ALA A 15 4.21 -6.32 -4.38
C ALA A 15 5.39 -7.22 -4.76
N LYS A 16 5.43 -7.70 -6.02
CA LYS A 16 6.42 -8.67 -6.51
C LYS A 16 7.71 -8.03 -7.04
N GLY A 17 7.67 -6.77 -7.44
CA GLY A 17 8.77 -6.09 -8.14
C GLY A 17 9.99 -5.84 -7.27
N SER A 18 11.15 -5.69 -7.90
CA SER A 18 12.40 -5.32 -7.24
C SER A 18 12.33 -3.89 -6.66
N PRO A 19 13.20 -3.51 -5.70
CA PRO A 19 13.26 -2.15 -5.19
C PRO A 19 13.37 -1.08 -6.29
N LYS A 20 14.16 -1.35 -7.35
CA LYS A 20 14.29 -0.46 -8.52
C LYS A 20 12.96 -0.32 -9.28
N GLN A 21 12.26 -1.42 -9.52
CA GLN A 21 10.94 -1.38 -10.18
C GLN A 21 9.91 -0.62 -9.34
N ARG A 22 9.86 -0.86 -8.03
CA ARG A 22 8.97 -0.11 -7.13
C ARG A 22 9.25 1.38 -7.16
N GLN A 23 10.52 1.75 -7.12
CA GLN A 23 10.94 3.14 -7.18
C GLN A 23 10.54 3.79 -8.51
N GLY A 24 10.74 3.13 -9.64
CA GLY A 24 10.26 3.62 -10.94
C GLY A 24 8.75 3.87 -10.97
N ILE A 25 7.96 2.89 -10.52
CA ILE A 25 6.49 2.99 -10.50
C ILE A 25 6.02 4.12 -9.58
N ILE A 26 6.57 4.23 -8.37
CA ILE A 26 6.15 5.27 -7.41
C ILE A 26 6.60 6.66 -7.83
N SER A 27 7.77 6.80 -8.46
CA SER A 27 8.25 8.08 -8.98
C SER A 27 7.32 8.63 -10.06
N GLY A 28 6.85 7.77 -10.99
CA GLY A 28 5.89 8.13 -12.04
C GLY A 28 4.42 7.99 -11.63
N ALA A 29 4.12 7.58 -10.39
CA ALA A 29 2.76 7.27 -9.97
C ALA A 29 1.82 8.48 -10.05
N SER A 30 0.64 8.29 -10.62
CA SER A 30 -0.42 9.30 -10.56
C SER A 30 -0.86 9.58 -9.12
N LYS A 31 -1.46 10.75 -8.87
CA LYS A 31 -2.02 11.10 -7.56
C LYS A 31 -2.99 10.02 -7.07
N ASP A 32 -3.80 9.45 -7.96
CA ASP A 32 -4.75 8.38 -7.64
C ASP A 32 -4.08 7.12 -7.11
N LEU A 33 -2.97 6.68 -7.72
CA LEU A 33 -2.23 5.51 -7.22
C LEU A 33 -1.66 5.76 -5.82
N ILE A 34 -1.15 6.97 -5.55
CA ILE A 34 -0.67 7.34 -4.22
C ILE A 34 -1.83 7.37 -3.21
N HIS A 35 -2.98 7.91 -3.59
CA HIS A 35 -4.19 7.89 -2.74
C HIS A 35 -4.66 6.46 -2.45
N CYS A 36 -4.61 5.56 -3.44
CA CYS A 36 -4.94 4.15 -3.27
C CYS A 36 -4.05 3.50 -2.19
N LEU A 37 -2.73 3.77 -2.22
CA LEU A 37 -1.79 3.27 -1.21
C LEU A 37 -2.08 3.87 0.19
N CYS A 38 -2.46 5.14 0.25
CA CYS A 38 -2.84 5.80 1.50
C CYS A 38 -4.14 5.24 2.08
N GLU A 39 -5.15 4.98 1.26
CA GLU A 39 -6.37 4.27 1.67
C GLU A 39 -6.01 2.89 2.25
N GLY A 40 -4.99 2.23 1.67
CA GLY A 40 -4.49 0.95 2.15
C GLY A 40 -3.96 1.05 3.56
N ALA A 41 -3.08 2.02 3.79
CA ALA A 41 -2.56 2.32 5.12
C ALA A 41 -3.68 2.63 6.12
N VAL A 42 -4.69 3.42 5.74
CA VAL A 42 -5.85 3.74 6.61
C VAL A 42 -6.62 2.49 6.97
N ASN A 43 -6.96 1.64 5.99
CA ASN A 43 -7.73 0.42 6.23
C ASN A 43 -6.93 -0.59 7.07
N THR A 44 -5.62 -0.68 6.86
CA THR A 44 -4.73 -1.49 7.70
C THR A 44 -4.71 -0.98 9.14
N LEU A 45 -4.62 0.34 9.36
CA LEU A 45 -4.64 0.92 10.71
C LEU A 45 -5.99 0.77 11.42
N LYS A 46 -7.09 0.82 10.67
CA LYS A 46 -8.45 0.61 11.18
C LYS A 46 -8.79 -0.86 11.48
N GLY A 47 -7.93 -1.80 11.09
CA GLY A 47 -8.19 -3.23 11.28
C GLY A 47 -9.13 -3.84 10.24
N ASN A 48 -9.49 -3.10 9.18
CA ASN A 48 -10.34 -3.59 8.09
C ASN A 48 -9.60 -4.58 7.17
N VAL A 49 -8.29 -4.71 7.33
CA VAL A 49 -7.45 -5.64 6.61
C VAL A 49 -7.06 -6.75 7.58
N PRO A 50 -7.48 -8.02 7.36
CA PRO A 50 -7.03 -9.13 8.18
C PRO A 50 -5.52 -9.30 8.02
N LEU A 51 -4.82 -9.25 9.15
CA LEU A 51 -3.36 -9.41 9.20
C LEU A 51 -3.00 -10.64 10.03
N ASN A 52 -2.13 -11.49 9.50
CA ASN A 52 -1.52 -12.54 10.31
C ASN A 52 -0.44 -11.98 11.25
N ARG A 53 0.00 -12.77 12.24
CA ARG A 53 0.99 -12.34 13.26
C ARG A 53 2.30 -11.83 12.64
N LEU A 54 2.78 -12.47 11.57
CA LEU A 54 4.01 -12.09 10.88
C LEU A 54 3.88 -10.77 10.11
N GLN A 55 2.76 -10.58 9.39
CA GLN A 55 2.42 -9.34 8.69
C GLN A 55 2.28 -8.19 9.67
N LYS A 56 1.57 -8.40 10.79
CA LYS A 56 1.43 -7.41 11.86
C LYS A 56 2.78 -7.03 12.45
N LYS A 57 3.69 -8.01 12.69
CA LYS A 57 5.06 -7.76 13.17
C LYS A 57 5.88 -6.93 12.17
N LYS A 58 5.78 -7.21 10.86
CA LYS A 58 6.44 -6.43 9.80
C LYS A 58 5.89 -5.00 9.73
N LEU A 59 4.56 -4.85 9.68
CA LEU A 59 3.89 -3.54 9.63
C LEU A 59 4.14 -2.68 10.86
N ARG A 60 4.29 -3.28 12.05
CA ARG A 60 4.63 -2.56 13.28
C ARG A 60 5.94 -1.78 13.18
N LYS A 61 6.92 -2.30 12.43
CA LYS A 61 8.20 -1.60 12.16
C LYS A 61 7.99 -0.31 11.36
N HIS A 62 6.91 -0.23 10.58
CA HIS A 62 6.56 0.91 9.74
C HIS A 62 5.35 1.71 10.28
N ARG A 63 4.98 1.55 11.57
CA ARG A 63 3.80 2.18 12.17
C ARG A 63 3.74 3.71 11.98
N ASN A 64 4.89 4.38 12.10
CA ASN A 64 4.97 5.84 11.97
C ASN A 64 4.71 6.23 10.51
N THR A 65 5.35 5.56 9.56
CA THR A 65 5.12 5.77 8.12
C THR A 65 3.66 5.51 7.74
N LEU A 66 3.05 4.44 8.25
CA LEU A 66 1.63 4.15 8.04
C LEU A 66 0.72 5.28 8.55
N ARG A 67 0.98 5.78 9.77
CA ARG A 67 0.24 6.92 10.34
C ARG A 67 0.41 8.18 9.51
N THR A 68 1.62 8.45 9.00
CA THR A 68 1.88 9.60 8.13
C THR A 68 1.18 9.50 6.78
N LEU A 69 1.13 8.30 6.19
CA LEU A 69 0.37 8.06 4.94
C LEU A 69 -1.15 8.22 5.15
N ALA A 70 -1.65 7.75 6.30
CA ALA A 70 -3.05 7.90 6.69
C ALA A 70 -3.43 9.34 7.02
N ASN A 71 -2.47 10.20 7.35
CA ASN A 71 -2.71 11.61 7.65
C ASN A 71 -3.10 12.38 6.38
N ARG A 72 -4.28 12.99 6.39
CA ARG A 72 -4.81 13.79 5.28
C ARG A 72 -4.09 15.13 5.10
N ARG A 73 -3.47 15.67 6.16
CA ARG A 73 -2.73 16.93 6.14
C ARG A 73 -1.38 16.83 5.43
N VAL A 74 -0.87 15.62 5.22
CA VAL A 74 0.42 15.40 4.55
C VAL A 74 0.21 15.45 3.04
N SER A 75 0.99 16.31 2.37
CA SER A 75 0.93 16.51 0.92
C SER A 75 1.36 15.26 0.14
N ILE A 76 0.89 15.15 -1.11
CA ILE A 76 1.21 14.02 -2.00
C ILE A 76 2.72 13.88 -2.28
N PRO A 77 3.49 14.96 -2.53
CA PRO A 77 4.94 14.85 -2.71
C PRO A 77 5.63 14.24 -1.48
N SER A 78 5.23 14.66 -0.27
CA SER A 78 5.76 14.12 0.98
C SER A 78 5.41 12.65 1.16
N LYS A 79 4.17 12.26 0.84
CA LYS A 79 3.74 10.85 0.83
C LYS A 79 4.52 10.01 -0.18
N ARG A 80 4.75 10.53 -1.38
CA ARG A 80 5.58 9.86 -2.39
C ARG A 80 7.00 9.65 -1.88
N LYS A 81 7.62 10.67 -1.28
CA LYS A 81 8.96 10.56 -0.67
C LYS A 81 9.01 9.48 0.40
N LEU A 82 7.98 9.39 1.26
CA LEU A 82 7.88 8.34 2.28
C LEU A 82 7.70 6.93 1.70
N LEU A 83 6.97 6.79 0.59
CA LEU A 83 6.81 5.51 -0.12
C LEU A 83 8.11 5.07 -0.81
N LEU A 84 8.91 6.02 -1.26
CA LEU A 84 10.23 5.80 -1.85
C LEU A 84 11.32 5.53 -0.79
N GLN A 85 11.14 5.98 0.45
CA GLN A 85 12.12 5.77 1.52
C GLN A 85 12.36 4.28 1.78
N ARG A 86 13.64 3.93 1.97
CA ARG A 86 14.11 2.56 2.25
C ARG A 86 13.61 1.52 1.21
N GLY A 87 13.67 1.88 -0.08
CA GLY A 87 13.45 0.96 -1.20
C GLY A 87 12.04 0.36 -1.30
N GLY A 88 11.03 1.04 -0.74
CA GLY A 88 9.66 0.52 -0.73
C GLY A 88 9.45 -0.66 0.22
N SER A 89 10.27 -0.80 1.28
CA SER A 89 10.08 -1.83 2.32
C SER A 89 8.70 -1.78 3.00
N LEU A 90 8.09 -0.61 3.10
CA LEU A 90 6.70 -0.50 3.54
C LEU A 90 5.74 -1.17 2.55
N LEU A 91 5.97 -1.01 1.24
CA LEU A 91 5.12 -1.58 0.20
C LEU A 91 5.13 -3.11 0.26
N THR A 92 6.28 -3.72 0.55
CA THR A 92 6.36 -5.19 0.70
C THR A 92 5.64 -5.71 1.94
N ALA A 93 5.56 -4.92 3.00
CA ALA A 93 4.80 -5.27 4.20
C ALA A 93 3.29 -5.02 4.02
N LEU A 94 2.93 -3.96 3.29
CA LEU A 94 1.57 -3.46 3.17
C LEU A 94 0.78 -4.14 2.04
N LEU A 95 1.39 -4.39 0.88
CA LEU A 95 0.69 -4.89 -0.30
C LEU A 95 0.19 -6.34 -0.19
N PRO A 96 0.92 -7.31 0.38
CA PRO A 96 0.43 -8.68 0.47
C PRO A 96 -0.92 -8.85 1.20
N PRO A 97 -1.13 -8.29 2.41
CA PRO A 97 -2.43 -8.41 3.07
C PRO A 97 -3.54 -7.66 2.31
N LEU A 98 -3.21 -6.56 1.65
CA LEU A 98 -4.16 -5.82 0.83
C LEU A 98 -4.58 -6.56 -0.45
N LEU A 99 -3.64 -7.24 -1.11
CA LEU A 99 -3.94 -8.11 -2.25
C LEU A 99 -4.77 -9.33 -1.82
N GLY A 100 -4.59 -9.83 -0.60
CA GLY A 100 -5.46 -10.86 -0.03
C GLY A 100 -6.91 -10.38 0.11
N VAL A 101 -7.12 -9.16 0.60
CA VAL A 101 -8.46 -8.53 0.66
C VAL A 101 -9.01 -8.25 -0.73
N LEU A 102 -8.18 -7.78 -1.66
CA LEU A 102 -8.64 -7.58 -3.03
C LEU A 102 -8.99 -8.89 -3.72
N GLY A 103 -8.20 -9.94 -3.50
CA GLY A 103 -8.51 -11.28 -3.99
C GLY A 103 -9.85 -11.73 -3.44
N SER A 104 -10.07 -11.66 -2.12
CA SER A 104 -11.36 -12.04 -1.55
C SER A 104 -12.50 -11.14 -2.06
N VAL A 105 -12.32 -9.82 -2.19
CA VAL A 105 -13.37 -8.91 -2.69
C VAL A 105 -13.64 -9.06 -4.20
N LEU A 106 -12.62 -9.37 -5.00
CA LEU A 106 -12.76 -9.57 -6.45
C LEU A 106 -13.28 -10.96 -6.81
N PHE A 107 -12.90 -12.00 -6.06
CA PHE A 107 -13.31 -13.37 -6.29
C PHE A 107 -14.57 -13.79 -5.51
N LYS A 108 -15.01 -13.05 -4.48
CA LYS A 108 -16.30 -13.25 -3.77
C LYS A 108 -17.51 -12.67 -4.52
N SER A 109 -17.53 -12.79 -5.84
CA SER A 109 -18.67 -12.39 -6.68
C SER A 109 -19.06 -13.46 -7.70
N ARG A 110 -18.76 -14.73 -7.39
CA ARG A 110 -19.38 -15.89 -8.03
C ARG A 110 -20.12 -16.68 -6.98
#